data_AF-A0AB35IR94-F1
#
_entry.id   AF-A0AB35IR94-F1
#
_cell.length_a   1.000
_cell.length_b   1.000
_cell.length_c   1.000
_cell.angle_alpha   90.00
_cell.angle_beta   90.00
_cell.angle_gamma   90.00
#
_symmetry.space_group_name_H-M   'P 1'
#
loop_
_entity.id
_entity.type
_entity.pdbx_description
1 polymer ?
#
loop_
_entity_poly.entity_id
_entity_poly.type
_entity_poly.pdbx_seq_one_letter_code
_entity_poly.pdbx_strand_id
1 'polypeptide(L)' 'MNTDKIIKIMEEKNITLYRLSKMTDLNESNLGKIISGKTKDPRISYVKAIADALEVSIDEIVIRHN' A
#
# COMPACT_ATOMS: atom_id res chain seq x y z
N MET A 1 -2.47 -8.28 4.27
CA MET A 1 -2.84 -6.91 3.87
C MET A 1 -3.99 -6.94 2.88
N ASN A 2 -4.82 -5.90 2.86
CA ASN A 2 -5.96 -5.72 1.95
C ASN A 2 -5.52 -4.87 0.74
N THR A 3 -4.94 -5.53 -0.27
CA THR A 3 -4.37 -4.87 -1.45
C THR A 3 -5.41 -4.17 -2.31
N ASP A 4 -6.62 -4.72 -2.39
CA ASP A 4 -7.71 -4.15 -3.19
C ASP A 4 -8.17 -2.81 -2.61
N LYS A 5 -8.26 -2.71 -1.28
CA LYS A 5 -8.53 -1.45 -0.58
C LYS A 5 -7.44 -0.42 -0.82
N ILE A 6 -6.17 -0.83 -0.82
CA ILE A 6 -5.05 0.07 -1.13
C ILE A 6 -5.14 0.59 -2.57
N ILE A 7 -5.41 -0.29 -3.54
CA ILE A 7 -5.57 0.09 -4.94
C ILE A 7 -6.70 1.12 -5.10
N LYS A 8 -7.84 0.87 -4.46
CA LYS A 8 -8.97 1.82 -4.47
C LYS A 8 -8.61 3.18 -3.88
N ILE A 9 -7.90 3.22 -2.76
CA ILE A 9 -7.44 4.48 -2.16
C ILE A 9 -6.46 5.21 -3.10
N MET A 10 -5.56 4.47 -3.76
CA MET A 10 -4.64 5.02 -4.74
C MET A 10 -5.38 5.65 -5.92
N GLU A 11 -6.41 4.98 -6.45
CA GLU A 11 -7.26 5.50 -7.53
C GLU A 11 -8.02 6.77 -7.10
N GLU A 12 -8.67 6.74 -5.93
CA GLU A 12 -9.40 7.88 -5.36
C GLU A 12 -8.49 9.11 -5.16
N LYS A 13 -7.24 8.88 -4.75
CA LYS A 13 -6.24 9.94 -4.53
C LYS A 13 -5.39 10.28 -5.77
N ASN A 14 -5.63 9.65 -6.92
CA ASN A 14 -4.80 9.79 -8.12
C ASN A 14 -3.29 9.55 -7.86
N ILE A 15 -2.98 8.53 -7.06
CA ILE A 15 -1.62 8.12 -6.71
C ILE A 15 -1.21 6.92 -7.57
N THR A 16 -0.21 7.11 -8.41
CA THR A 16 0.40 6.01 -9.18
C THR A 16 1.36 5.20 -8.30
N LEU A 17 1.72 3.98 -8.72
CA LEU A 17 2.75 3.18 -8.04
C LEU A 17 4.09 3.91 -7.94
N TYR A 18 4.48 4.61 -9.01
CA TYR A 18 5.65 5.49 -9.02
C TYR A 18 5.56 6.59 -7.97
N ARG A 19 4.40 7.27 -7.87
CA ARG A 19 4.20 8.32 -6.86
C ARG A 19 4.24 7.76 -5.44
N LEU A 20 3.63 6.60 -5.21
CA LEU A 20 3.69 5.90 -3.93
C LEU A 20 5.12 5.53 -3.55
N SER A 21 5.93 5.07 -4.51
CA SER A 21 7.37 4.81 -4.34
C SER A 21 8.12 6.06 -3.85
N LYS A 22 7.84 7.23 -4.42
CA LYS A 22 8.43 8.50 -3.97
C LYS A 22 7.95 8.94 -2.59
N MET A 23 6.67 8.73 -2.26
CA MET A 23 6.09 9.12 -0.97
C MET A 23 6.55 8.23 0.18
N THR A 24 6.85 6.96 -0.10
CA THR A 24 7.25 5.96 0.92
C THR A 24 8.76 5.77 1.03
N ASP A 25 9.54 6.33 0.09
CA ASP A 25 10.97 6.02 -0.12
C ASP A 25 11.25 4.52 -0.30
N LEU A 26 10.27 3.78 -0.82
CA LEU A 26 10.37 2.35 -1.07
C LEU A 26 10.57 2.06 -2.55
N ASN A 27 11.37 1.04 -2.85
CA ASN A 27 11.58 0.60 -4.21
C ASN A 27 10.25 0.20 -4.89
N GLU A 28 10.01 0.76 -6.07
CA GLU A 28 8.79 0.58 -6.85
C GLU A 28 8.51 -0.89 -7.21
N SER A 29 9.54 -1.70 -7.48
CA SER A 29 9.37 -3.14 -7.75
C SER A 29 8.85 -3.90 -6.53
N ASN A 30 9.36 -3.54 -5.34
CA ASN A 30 8.90 -4.15 -4.10
C ASN A 30 7.46 -3.74 -3.78
N LEU A 31 7.13 -2.45 -3.95
CA LEU A 31 5.74 -2.00 -3.85
C LEU A 31 4.85 -2.71 -4.86
N GLY A 32 5.27 -2.84 -6.11
CA GLY A 32 4.50 -3.53 -7.15
C GLY A 32 4.19 -4.99 -6.78
N LYS A 33 5.14 -5.72 -6.19
CA LYS A 33 4.91 -7.09 -5.68
C LYS A 33 3.92 -7.11 -4.52
N ILE A 34 3.94 -6.11 -3.66
CA ILE A 34 3.02 -5.99 -2.52
C ILE A 34 1.61 -5.66 -3.02
N ILE A 35 1.45 -4.62 -3.84
CA ILE A 35 0.16 -4.17 -4.38
C ILE A 35 -0.48 -5.24 -5.26
N SER A 36 0.31 -5.98 -6.05
CA SER A 36 -0.19 -7.12 -6.84
C SER A 36 -0.46 -8.40 -6.03
N GLY A 37 -0.28 -8.38 -4.71
CA GLY A 37 -0.51 -9.53 -3.83
C GLY A 37 0.53 -10.65 -3.93
N LYS A 38 1.59 -10.49 -4.73
CA LYS A 38 2.72 -11.45 -4.82
C LYS A 38 3.46 -11.57 -3.48
N THR A 39 3.57 -10.47 -2.75
CA THR A 39 4.07 -10.47 -1.36
C THR A 39 2.88 -10.58 -0.41
N LYS A 40 2.61 -11.79 0.09
CA LYS A 40 1.48 -12.08 0.98
C LYS A 40 1.62 -11.46 2.37
N ASP A 41 2.86 -11.38 2.87
CA ASP A 41 3.19 -10.89 4.20
C ASP A 41 4.31 -9.83 4.15
N PRO A 42 3.97 -8.57 3.80
CA PRO A 42 4.93 -7.48 3.81
C PRO A 42 5.38 -7.13 5.23
N ARG A 43 6.65 -6.73 5.38
CA ARG A 43 7.18 -6.25 6.67
C ARG A 43 6.32 -5.12 7.24
N ILE A 44 6.16 -5.08 8.56
CA ILE A 44 5.37 -4.04 9.23
C ILE A 44 5.82 -2.61 8.90
N SER A 45 7.13 -2.40 8.64
CA SER A 45 7.65 -1.10 8.20
C SER A 45 7.10 -0.65 6.84
N TYR A 46 6.84 -1.59 5.92
CA TYR A 46 6.23 -1.30 4.63
C TYR A 46 4.75 -0.96 4.79
N VAL A 47 4.05 -1.70 5.66
CA VAL A 47 2.64 -1.43 5.96
C VAL A 47 2.48 -0.02 6.55
N LYS A 48 3.33 0.35 7.51
CA LYS A 48 3.37 1.70 8.10
C LYS A 48 3.63 2.77 7.04
N ALA A 49 4.68 2.61 6.25
CA ALA A 49 5.03 3.58 5.21
C ALA A 49 3.89 3.78 4.19
N ILE A 50 3.22 2.70 3.76
CA ILE A 50 2.08 2.78 2.85
C ILE A 50 0.89 3.50 3.52
N ALA A 51 0.56 3.17 4.77
CA ALA A 51 -0.52 3.82 5.50
C ALA A 51 -0.27 5.32 5.68
N ASP A 52 0.95 5.69 6.10
CA ASP A 52 1.37 7.08 6.27
C ASP A 52 1.32 7.85 4.95
N ALA A 53 1.86 7.28 3.86
CA ALA A 53 1.82 7.90 2.53
C ALA A 53 0.40 8.06 1.98
N LEU A 54 -0.51 7.15 2.31
CA LEU A 54 -1.90 7.23 1.89
C LEU A 54 -2.77 8.02 2.87
N GLU A 55 -2.22 8.50 3.98
CA GLU A 55 -2.90 9.22 5.05
C GLU A 55 -4.13 8.44 5.58
N VAL A 56 -3.93 7.15 5.82
CA VAL A 56 -4.95 6.23 6.35
C VAL A 56 -4.42 5.52 7.59
N SER A 57 -5.33 4.96 8.39
CA SER A 57 -4.92 4.08 9.49
C SER A 57 -4.37 2.75 8.95
N ILE A 58 -3.48 2.11 9.70
CA ILE A 58 -3.00 0.75 9.37
C ILE A 58 -4.19 -0.21 9.31
N ASP A 59 -5.12 -0.10 10.26
CA ASP A 59 -6.31 -0.94 10.36
C ASP A 59 -7.13 -0.95 9.07
N GLU A 60 -7.29 0.22 8.44
CA GLU A 60 -8.02 0.39 7.18
C GLU A 60 -7.44 -0.43 6.02
N ILE A 61 -6.12 -0.68 6.01
CA ILE A 61 -5.44 -1.41 4.93
C ILE A 61 -5.03 -2.84 5.29
N VAL A 62 -5.22 -3.28 6.54
CA VAL A 62 -4.93 -4.66 6.97
C VAL A 62 -6.19 -5.50 7.18
N ILE A 63 -7.29 -4.90 7.59
CA ILE A 63 -8.56 -5.60 7.84
C ILE A 63 -9.22 -5.98 6.51
N ARG A 64 -9.66 -7.23 6.41
CA ARG A 64 -10.54 -7.70 5.33
C ARG A 64 -11.95 -7.80 5.90
N HIS A 65 -12.87 -7.00 5.38
CA HIS A 65 -14.29 -7.21 5.63
C HIS A 65 -14.76 -8.30 4.66
N ASN A 66 -15.25 -9.41 5.21
CA ASN A 66 -15.88 -10.50 4.45
C ASN A 66 -17.28 -10.10 3.99
#